data_AF-A0A1V5NSR5-F1
#
_entry.id   AF-A0A1V5NSR5-F1
#
_cell.length_a   1.000
_cell.length_b   1.000
_cell.length_c   1.000
_cell.angle_alpha   90.00
_cell.angle_beta   90.00
_cell.angle_gamma   90.00
#
_symmetry.space_group_name_H-M   'P 1'
#
loop_
_entity.id
_entity.type
_entity.pdbx_description
1 polymer ?
#
loop_
_entity_poly.entity_id
_entity_poly.type
_entity_poly.pdbx_seq_one_letter_code
_entity_poly.pdbx_strand_id
1 'polypeptide(L)'
;MTHTTRLSRLLAIACIVGTTVWSPTSADAQTTSPFGGENVTVTVTDTGSGTTTAIASDTQDDLLTEEERELMALKLLPRYYPFLKEAMQKPLGSLDRAKARARSLYRYPNAVYSPNFGDPVRMLEWARRYRNDAAMVRFSGTAQRGDIILSGHKTVEGQKNDPIAILTGGRYHHAIVVIDGPPCVFIEAVGATGSKTDPTNNRVRISSWHESLASWAGMRLERPTAGQSASEAKKNIDGAVDYLIAQLGKPYDYGFTNNDTNRAFYCSELAWKCYAVGAGMTSYKPAKSSGRDRIIVALNAVVDGLQPKDRVTIANRVVAFANEYTSQKPPDLRKLNNFIVDELTPACKTLSDAYPTPEAREKLRSVLEKVRTNDAFPKFLKAREDFDAAKKDGKFDTGWGIGAARKLAAEAKIGASIVSDINSLVSQSGAGYVKLAKLVSSVFAPMYKYMGTYADFMTGMDEAGKVNLPAGAKTVLSMIDWLAEKRESVKRWPVGSSLANLLPGNGDGKVQENFTSPTDLAGTSSFHVEYP
;
A
#
# COMPACT_ATOMS: atom_id res chain seq x y z
N MET A 1 41.73 -46.19 43.76
CA MET A 1 41.89 -45.12 42.76
C MET A 1 41.63 -45.75 41.39
N THR A 2 40.42 -45.98 40.88
CA THR A 2 39.12 -45.29 40.95
C THR A 2 39.17 -43.83 40.53
N HIS A 3 38.98 -43.56 39.23
CA HIS A 3 37.81 -42.86 38.66
C HIS A 3 38.09 -42.24 37.28
N THR A 4 38.09 -43.08 36.25
CA THR A 4 37.83 -42.69 34.86
C THR A 4 36.67 -43.54 34.34
N THR A 5 35.41 -43.16 34.62
CA THR A 5 34.24 -43.87 34.00
C THR A 5 32.86 -43.19 34.14
N ARG A 6 32.71 -42.01 34.75
CA ARG A 6 31.37 -41.41 34.92
C ARG A 6 30.99 -40.29 33.94
N LEU A 7 31.95 -39.61 33.29
CA LEU A 7 31.60 -38.53 32.36
C LEU A 7 31.24 -39.00 30.94
N SER A 8 31.81 -40.11 30.48
CA SER A 8 31.57 -40.66 29.13
C SER A 8 30.31 -41.50 29.00
N ARG A 9 29.69 -41.93 30.12
CA ARG A 9 28.41 -42.66 30.12
C ARG A 9 27.18 -41.76 30.22
N LEU A 10 27.32 -40.52 30.70
CA LEU A 10 26.23 -39.54 30.71
C LEU A 10 26.01 -38.87 29.33
N LEU A 11 27.05 -38.75 28.51
CA LEU A 11 26.89 -38.29 27.11
C LEU A 11 26.30 -39.37 26.19
N ALA A 12 26.53 -40.66 26.48
CA ALA A 12 26.01 -41.76 25.67
C ALA A 12 24.51 -42.06 25.94
N ILE A 13 23.98 -41.72 27.12
CA ILE A 13 22.55 -41.87 27.43
C ILE A 13 21.73 -40.69 26.87
N ALA A 14 22.32 -39.50 26.74
CA ALA A 14 21.70 -38.38 26.03
C ALA A 14 21.62 -38.58 24.51
N CYS A 15 22.41 -39.51 23.95
CA CYS A 15 22.42 -39.81 22.51
C CYS A 15 21.59 -41.06 22.12
N ILE A 16 21.01 -41.80 23.08
CA ILE A 16 20.28 -43.06 22.80
C ILE A 16 18.78 -43.00 23.21
N VAL A 17 18.32 -41.94 23.88
CA VAL A 17 16.87 -41.70 24.13
C VAL A 17 16.23 -40.77 23.08
N GLY A 18 17.00 -40.32 22.08
CA GLY A 18 16.55 -39.37 21.04
C GLY A 18 16.14 -39.98 19.70
N THR A 19 15.93 -41.30 19.60
CA THR A 19 15.66 -41.99 18.31
C THR A 19 14.33 -42.73 18.23
N THR A 20 13.36 -42.44 19.10
CA THR A 20 11.96 -42.52 18.65
C THR A 20 11.70 -41.33 17.75
N VAL A 21 12.09 -41.52 16.49
CA VAL A 21 11.74 -40.72 15.34
C VAL A 21 10.21 -40.67 15.24
N TRP A 22 9.58 -39.78 16.02
CA TRP A 22 8.43 -39.05 15.52
C TRP A 22 9.01 -38.02 14.56
N SER A 23 9.35 -38.49 13.36
CA SER A 23 9.16 -37.65 12.19
C SER A 23 7.69 -37.25 12.27
N PRO A 24 7.32 -35.96 12.43
CA PRO A 24 6.05 -35.56 11.87
C PRO A 24 6.19 -36.00 10.42
N THR A 25 5.34 -36.93 9.99
CA THR A 25 5.08 -37.09 8.57
C THR A 25 4.92 -35.68 8.07
N SER A 26 5.87 -35.23 7.23
CA SER A 26 5.69 -34.00 6.48
C SER A 26 4.37 -34.22 5.77
N ALA A 27 3.31 -33.60 6.28
CA ALA A 27 2.04 -33.59 5.58
C ALA A 27 2.40 -33.05 4.21
N ASP A 28 2.30 -33.90 3.19
CA ASP A 28 2.65 -33.52 1.83
C ASP A 28 1.97 -32.19 1.56
N ALA A 29 2.78 -31.17 1.27
CA ALA A 29 2.26 -29.84 1.03
C ALA A 29 1.23 -29.94 -0.09
N GLN A 30 0.00 -29.58 0.20
CA GLN A 30 -1.08 -29.67 -0.77
C GLN A 30 -0.77 -28.68 -1.91
N THR A 31 -0.43 -29.17 -3.09
CA THR A 31 -0.05 -28.36 -4.27
C THR A 31 -1.24 -28.04 -5.19
N THR A 32 -2.43 -28.50 -4.85
CA THR A 32 -3.65 -28.34 -5.66
C THR A 32 -4.79 -27.73 -4.83
N SER A 33 -5.65 -26.95 -5.49
CA SER A 33 -6.87 -26.42 -4.84
C SER A 33 -7.74 -27.60 -4.37
N PRO A 34 -8.19 -27.61 -3.11
CA PRO A 34 -9.04 -28.68 -2.57
C PRO A 34 -10.40 -28.81 -3.28
N PHE A 35 -10.83 -27.81 -4.05
CA PHE A 35 -12.20 -27.72 -4.61
C PHE A 35 -12.25 -27.55 -6.13
N GLY A 36 -11.16 -27.84 -6.85
CA GLY A 36 -11.04 -27.72 -8.30
C GLY A 36 -11.92 -28.69 -9.10
N GLY A 37 -13.24 -28.46 -9.11
CA GLY A 37 -14.20 -29.07 -10.05
C GLY A 37 -14.68 -30.47 -9.68
N GLU A 38 -15.77 -30.50 -8.91
CA GLU A 38 -16.68 -31.64 -8.67
C GLU A 38 -16.14 -32.80 -7.79
N ASN A 39 -16.76 -32.90 -6.61
CA ASN A 39 -16.55 -33.86 -5.51
C ASN A 39 -15.25 -33.68 -4.71
N VAL A 40 -15.42 -33.28 -3.45
CA VAL A 40 -14.32 -33.08 -2.50
C VAL A 40 -14.26 -34.30 -1.62
N THR A 41 -13.14 -35.00 -1.65
CA THR A 41 -12.78 -35.92 -0.59
C THR A 41 -11.98 -35.14 0.45
N VAL A 42 -12.63 -34.74 1.55
CA VAL A 42 -11.94 -34.08 2.65
C VAL A 42 -11.27 -35.15 3.50
N THR A 43 -9.94 -35.14 3.53
CA THR A 43 -9.16 -36.00 4.40
C THR A 43 -9.04 -35.36 5.79
N VAL A 44 -9.72 -35.91 6.79
CA VAL A 44 -9.67 -35.45 8.18
C VAL A 44 -8.64 -36.27 8.93
N THR A 45 -7.54 -35.67 9.35
CA THR A 45 -6.65 -36.30 10.33
C THR A 45 -7.04 -35.80 11.71
N ASP A 46 -7.65 -36.68 12.50
CA ASP A 46 -7.88 -36.43 13.92
C ASP A 46 -6.55 -36.58 14.67
N THR A 47 -6.02 -35.46 15.16
CA THR A 47 -4.73 -35.40 15.87
C THR A 47 -4.71 -36.19 17.18
N GLY A 48 -5.87 -36.59 17.71
CA GLY A 48 -5.96 -37.45 18.89
C GLY A 48 -5.86 -38.95 18.59
N SER A 49 -6.24 -39.38 17.38
CA SER A 49 -6.35 -40.80 17.02
C SER A 49 -5.46 -41.22 15.85
N GLY A 50 -4.86 -40.27 15.11
CA GLY A 50 -4.08 -40.56 13.90
C GLY A 50 -4.93 -41.07 12.73
N THR A 51 -6.25 -41.18 12.94
CA THR A 51 -7.19 -41.71 11.94
C THR A 51 -7.41 -40.67 10.85
N THR A 52 -7.31 -41.15 9.61
CA THR A 52 -7.44 -40.33 8.41
C THR A 52 -8.74 -40.73 7.71
N THR A 53 -9.77 -39.89 7.78
CA THR A 53 -11.09 -40.17 7.20
C THR A 53 -11.30 -39.34 5.94
N ALA A 54 -11.54 -40.02 4.81
CA ALA A 54 -11.99 -39.42 3.57
C ALA A 54 -13.51 -39.23 3.61
N ILE A 55 -13.99 -37.99 3.65
CA ILE A 55 -15.43 -37.69 3.67
C ILE A 55 -15.82 -36.95 2.39
N ALA A 56 -16.81 -37.48 1.67
CA ALA A 56 -17.39 -36.84 0.49
C ALA A 56 -18.29 -35.67 0.90
N SER A 57 -18.22 -34.54 0.19
CA SER A 57 -19.04 -33.34 0.44
C SER A 57 -20.54 -33.60 0.55
N ASP A 58 -21.03 -34.64 -0.13
CA ASP A 58 -22.46 -34.89 -0.33
C ASP A 58 -23.10 -35.69 0.83
N THR A 59 -22.28 -36.13 1.80
CA THR A 59 -22.74 -37.01 2.91
C THR A 59 -23.29 -36.25 4.14
N GLN A 60 -23.45 -34.93 4.09
CA GLN A 60 -23.88 -34.11 5.24
C GLN A 60 -25.05 -33.15 4.96
N ASP A 61 -25.85 -33.40 3.91
CA ASP A 61 -26.98 -32.54 3.54
C ASP A 61 -28.05 -32.40 4.64
N ASP A 62 -28.17 -33.42 5.50
CA ASP A 62 -29.13 -33.44 6.63
C ASP A 62 -28.83 -32.38 7.71
N LEU A 63 -27.62 -31.83 7.74
CA LEU A 63 -27.23 -30.79 8.70
C LEU A 63 -27.67 -29.38 8.30
N LEU A 64 -28.03 -29.17 7.03
CA LEU A 64 -28.33 -27.86 6.48
C LEU A 64 -29.81 -27.50 6.63
N THR A 65 -30.09 -26.22 6.89
CA THR A 65 -31.44 -25.68 6.73
C THR A 65 -31.75 -25.48 5.25
N GLU A 66 -33.03 -25.29 4.92
CA GLU A 66 -33.43 -24.98 3.54
C GLU A 66 -32.79 -23.68 3.03
N GLU A 67 -32.71 -22.67 3.89
CA GLU A 67 -32.00 -21.42 3.58
C GLU A 67 -30.52 -21.66 3.30
N GLU A 68 -29.83 -22.50 4.08
CA GLU A 68 -28.41 -22.75 3.84
C GLU A 68 -28.17 -23.54 2.55
N ARG A 69 -29.06 -24.48 2.19
CA ARG A 69 -29.04 -25.15 0.89
C ARG A 69 -29.22 -24.17 -0.25
N GLU A 70 -30.18 -23.24 -0.14
CA GLU A 70 -30.37 -22.15 -1.10
C GLU A 70 -29.10 -21.30 -1.23
N LEU A 71 -28.49 -20.88 -0.13
CA LEU A 71 -27.27 -20.06 -0.12
C LEU A 71 -26.05 -20.79 -0.71
N MET A 72 -25.94 -22.11 -0.52
CA MET A 72 -24.93 -22.95 -1.16
C MET A 72 -25.19 -23.08 -2.66
N ALA A 73 -26.44 -23.26 -3.09
CA ALA A 73 -26.82 -23.29 -4.50
C ALA A 73 -26.52 -21.95 -5.22
N LEU A 74 -26.69 -20.83 -4.52
CA LEU A 74 -26.29 -19.49 -4.97
C LEU A 74 -24.78 -19.25 -4.93
N LYS A 75 -23.96 -20.23 -4.50
CA LYS A 75 -22.50 -20.13 -4.34
C LYS A 75 -22.07 -19.01 -3.39
N LEU A 76 -22.90 -18.67 -2.40
CA LEU A 76 -22.61 -17.69 -1.35
C LEU A 76 -22.03 -18.33 -0.08
N LEU A 77 -22.25 -19.64 0.07
CA LEU A 77 -21.61 -20.50 1.07
C LEU A 77 -20.73 -21.55 0.37
N PRO A 78 -19.60 -21.93 0.98
CA PRO A 78 -18.69 -22.90 0.38
C PRO A 78 -19.21 -24.32 0.50
N ARG A 79 -18.78 -25.19 -0.42
CA ARG A 79 -19.09 -26.63 -0.37
C ARG A 79 -18.72 -27.29 0.95
N TYR A 80 -17.69 -26.78 1.64
CA TYR A 80 -17.24 -27.28 2.92
C TYR A 80 -17.97 -26.68 4.14
N TYR A 81 -18.98 -25.83 3.94
CA TYR A 81 -19.78 -25.24 5.03
C TYR A 81 -20.43 -26.27 5.97
N PRO A 82 -21.01 -27.40 5.49
CA PRO A 82 -21.56 -28.43 6.38
C PRO A 82 -20.55 -28.91 7.42
N PHE A 83 -19.30 -29.15 7.02
CA PHE A 83 -18.24 -29.57 7.94
C PHE A 83 -17.89 -28.52 8.99
N LEU A 84 -18.00 -27.22 8.64
CA LEU A 84 -17.77 -26.14 9.60
C LEU A 84 -18.93 -26.06 10.59
N LYS A 85 -20.16 -26.24 10.10
CA LYS A 85 -21.37 -26.26 10.91
C LYS A 85 -21.36 -27.44 11.88
N GLU A 86 -20.99 -28.63 11.42
CA GLU A 86 -20.78 -29.82 12.25
C GLU A 86 -19.74 -29.56 13.35
N ALA A 87 -18.60 -28.94 12.99
CA ALA A 87 -17.55 -28.61 13.96
C ALA A 87 -17.98 -27.61 15.05
N MET A 88 -19.13 -26.93 14.89
CA MET A 88 -19.74 -26.10 15.91
C MET A 88 -20.73 -26.84 16.82
N GLN A 89 -21.15 -28.06 16.48
CA GLN A 89 -22.19 -28.76 17.24
C GLN A 89 -21.69 -29.31 18.58
N LYS A 90 -22.53 -29.14 19.61
CA LYS A 90 -22.28 -29.66 20.97
C LYS A 90 -22.21 -31.20 20.99
N PRO A 91 -21.55 -31.82 21.98
CA PRO A 91 -21.03 -31.22 23.22
C PRO A 91 -19.62 -30.61 23.10
N LEU A 92 -18.85 -30.97 22.07
CA LEU A 92 -17.44 -30.58 21.94
C LEU A 92 -17.17 -29.55 20.82
N GLY A 93 -18.18 -29.16 20.05
CA GLY A 93 -18.04 -28.20 18.96
C GLY A 93 -17.83 -26.76 19.45
N SER A 94 -17.10 -25.98 18.66
CA SER A 94 -16.83 -24.57 18.93
C SER A 94 -16.49 -23.81 17.64
N LEU A 95 -16.54 -22.48 17.72
CA LEU A 95 -16.11 -21.63 16.60
C LEU A 95 -14.63 -21.85 16.26
N ASP A 96 -13.76 -22.02 17.26
CA ASP A 96 -12.33 -22.25 17.04
C ASP A 96 -12.08 -23.59 16.34
N ARG A 97 -12.87 -24.62 16.64
CA ARG A 97 -12.80 -25.90 15.93
C ARG A 97 -13.22 -25.75 14.47
N ALA A 98 -14.28 -25.01 14.18
CA ALA A 98 -14.68 -24.72 12.80
C ALA A 98 -13.58 -23.95 12.04
N LYS A 99 -12.98 -22.93 12.66
CA LYS A 99 -11.85 -22.18 12.07
C LYS A 99 -10.64 -23.09 11.83
N ALA A 100 -10.26 -23.91 12.80
CA ALA A 100 -9.17 -24.88 12.66
C ALA A 100 -9.44 -25.89 11.54
N ARG A 101 -10.69 -26.35 11.41
CA ARG A 101 -11.15 -27.23 10.35
C ARG A 101 -11.01 -26.58 8.97
N ALA A 102 -11.49 -25.35 8.80
CA ALA A 102 -11.32 -24.62 7.54
C ALA A 102 -9.84 -24.42 7.18
N ARG A 103 -9.01 -24.02 8.14
CA ARG A 103 -7.55 -23.87 7.96
C ARG A 103 -6.87 -25.19 7.58
N SER A 104 -7.39 -26.32 8.07
CA SER A 104 -6.85 -27.64 7.71
C SER A 104 -7.01 -27.99 6.23
N LEU A 105 -7.97 -27.36 5.53
CA LEU A 105 -8.19 -27.55 4.10
C LEU A 105 -7.18 -26.80 3.23
N TYR A 106 -6.47 -25.80 3.79
CA TYR A 106 -5.54 -24.93 3.08
C TYR A 106 -4.14 -24.96 3.73
N ARG A 107 -3.68 -26.15 4.11
CA ARG A 107 -2.38 -26.35 4.78
C ARG A 107 -1.22 -26.12 3.83
N TYR A 108 -0.81 -24.86 3.71
CA TYR A 108 0.40 -24.46 3.00
C TYR A 108 1.57 -24.16 3.96
N PRO A 109 2.82 -24.32 3.51
CA PRO A 109 3.98 -23.85 4.26
C PRO A 109 3.85 -22.37 4.61
N ASN A 110 4.19 -22.00 5.85
CA ASN A 110 4.15 -20.62 6.36
C ASN A 110 2.77 -19.92 6.25
N ALA A 111 1.69 -20.70 6.09
CA ALA A 111 0.35 -20.13 5.99
C ALA A 111 0.01 -19.28 7.21
N VAL A 112 -0.34 -18.02 6.93
CA VAL A 112 -0.97 -17.13 7.91
C VAL A 112 -2.37 -16.82 7.44
N TYR A 113 -3.34 -16.91 8.34
CA TYR A 113 -4.75 -16.71 8.04
C TYR A 113 -5.25 -15.39 8.62
N SER A 114 -6.21 -14.77 7.96
CA SER A 114 -7.01 -13.71 8.58
C SER A 114 -7.72 -14.25 9.84
N PRO A 115 -8.05 -13.38 10.82
CA PRO A 115 -8.69 -13.80 12.06
C PRO A 115 -10.06 -14.47 11.86
N ASN A 116 -10.78 -14.12 10.79
CA ASN A 116 -12.10 -14.68 10.49
C ASN A 116 -12.09 -15.75 9.40
N PHE A 117 -10.91 -16.15 8.90
CA PHE A 117 -10.85 -17.25 7.96
C PHE A 117 -11.45 -18.52 8.58
N GLY A 118 -12.47 -19.06 7.92
CA GLY A 118 -13.18 -20.24 8.42
C GLY A 118 -14.23 -19.97 9.50
N ASP A 119 -14.69 -18.73 9.65
CA ASP A 119 -15.77 -18.37 10.58
C ASP A 119 -17.15 -18.64 9.96
N PRO A 120 -17.81 -19.79 10.21
CA PRO A 120 -19.09 -20.12 9.60
C PRO A 120 -20.22 -19.15 9.97
N VAL A 121 -20.14 -18.47 11.13
CA VAL A 121 -21.14 -17.48 11.55
C VAL A 121 -21.06 -16.28 10.62
N ARG A 122 -19.87 -15.72 10.43
CA ARG A 122 -19.67 -14.58 9.51
C ARG A 122 -19.92 -14.94 8.05
N MET A 123 -19.60 -16.18 7.64
CA MET A 123 -19.93 -16.68 6.30
C MET A 123 -21.44 -16.68 6.06
N LEU A 124 -22.22 -17.20 7.01
CA LEU A 124 -23.68 -17.23 6.92
C LEU A 124 -24.29 -15.83 6.96
N GLU A 125 -23.81 -14.95 7.84
CA GLU A 125 -24.24 -13.54 7.90
C GLU A 125 -24.00 -12.81 6.57
N TRP A 126 -22.83 -13.01 5.96
CA TRP A 126 -22.51 -12.43 4.66
C TRP A 126 -23.43 -12.99 3.57
N ALA A 127 -23.60 -14.32 3.51
CA ALA A 127 -24.45 -14.96 2.51
C ALA A 127 -25.90 -14.47 2.59
N ARG A 128 -26.45 -14.37 3.81
CA ARG A 128 -27.79 -13.80 4.06
C ARG A 128 -27.91 -12.35 3.65
N ARG A 129 -26.86 -11.54 3.86
CA ARG A 129 -26.86 -10.12 3.48
C ARG A 129 -26.97 -9.95 1.96
N TYR A 130 -26.29 -10.80 1.19
CA TYR A 130 -26.16 -10.63 -0.26
C TYR A 130 -27.03 -11.56 -1.11
N ARG A 131 -27.82 -12.46 -0.50
CA ARG A 131 -28.70 -13.40 -1.23
C ARG A 131 -29.61 -12.76 -2.27
N ASN A 132 -30.04 -11.52 -2.02
CA ASN A 132 -30.93 -10.77 -2.91
C ASN A 132 -30.20 -9.71 -3.75
N ASP A 133 -28.88 -9.58 -3.60
CA ASP A 133 -28.04 -8.71 -4.42
C ASP A 133 -27.57 -9.49 -5.64
N ALA A 134 -28.36 -9.45 -6.72
CA ALA A 134 -28.07 -10.17 -7.96
C ALA A 134 -26.69 -9.81 -8.55
N ALA A 135 -26.21 -8.57 -8.35
CA ALA A 135 -24.88 -8.16 -8.81
C ALA A 135 -23.78 -8.82 -7.99
N MET A 136 -23.92 -8.90 -6.66
CA MET A 136 -22.96 -9.60 -5.80
C MET A 136 -22.97 -11.11 -6.05
N VAL A 137 -24.15 -11.72 -6.18
CA VAL A 137 -24.29 -13.15 -6.50
C VAL A 137 -23.58 -13.46 -7.82
N ARG A 138 -23.81 -12.65 -8.86
CA ARG A 138 -23.12 -12.79 -10.14
C ARG A 138 -21.61 -12.60 -10.00
N PHE A 139 -21.17 -11.55 -9.31
CA PHE A 139 -19.74 -11.24 -9.13
C PHE A 139 -19.02 -12.38 -8.42
N SER A 140 -19.49 -12.76 -7.23
CA SER A 140 -18.91 -13.85 -6.43
C SER A 140 -19.00 -15.20 -7.14
N GLY A 141 -20.12 -15.48 -7.80
CA GLY A 141 -20.35 -16.76 -8.50
C GLY A 141 -19.58 -16.91 -9.82
N THR A 142 -19.09 -15.82 -10.41
CA THR A 142 -18.26 -15.83 -11.65
C THR A 142 -16.78 -16.00 -11.36
N ALA A 143 -16.35 -15.63 -10.15
CA ALA A 143 -14.97 -15.67 -9.76
C ALA A 143 -14.42 -17.10 -9.73
N GLN A 144 -13.22 -17.27 -10.26
CA GLN A 144 -12.52 -18.55 -10.32
C GLN A 144 -11.08 -18.42 -9.86
N ARG A 145 -10.46 -19.56 -9.54
CA ARG A 145 -9.04 -19.65 -9.22
C ARG A 145 -8.19 -18.97 -10.31
N GLY A 146 -7.28 -18.11 -9.87
CA GLY A 146 -6.43 -17.27 -10.71
C GLY A 146 -6.98 -15.87 -10.97
N ASP A 147 -8.27 -15.61 -10.78
CA ASP A 147 -8.79 -14.25 -10.98
C ASP A 147 -8.17 -13.27 -9.96
N ILE A 148 -8.05 -12.01 -10.35
CA ILE A 148 -7.62 -10.91 -9.48
C ILE A 148 -8.85 -10.05 -9.20
N ILE A 149 -9.11 -9.77 -7.93
CA ILE A 149 -10.16 -8.83 -7.53
C ILE A 149 -9.50 -7.53 -7.07
N LEU A 150 -9.92 -6.44 -7.69
CA LEU A 150 -9.53 -5.07 -7.38
C LEU A 150 -10.68 -4.43 -6.61
N SER A 151 -10.40 -3.86 -5.45
CA SER A 151 -11.39 -3.17 -4.63
C SER A 151 -11.03 -1.71 -4.40
N GLY A 152 -12.05 -0.88 -4.25
CA GLY A 152 -11.91 0.55 -4.12
C GLY A 152 -13.21 1.23 -3.71
N HIS A 153 -13.24 2.55 -3.78
CA HIS A 153 -14.43 3.33 -3.41
C HIS A 153 -15.43 3.43 -4.57
N LYS A 154 -16.71 3.18 -4.27
CA LYS A 154 -17.81 3.35 -5.24
C LYS A 154 -18.03 4.81 -5.64
N THR A 155 -17.90 5.71 -4.68
CA THR A 155 -18.21 7.13 -4.86
C THR A 155 -16.95 7.93 -5.18
N VAL A 156 -17.12 8.96 -6.02
CA VAL A 156 -16.06 9.94 -6.31
C VAL A 156 -15.53 10.58 -5.02
N GLU A 157 -16.43 10.86 -4.06
CA GLU A 157 -16.02 11.44 -2.78
C GLU A 157 -15.19 10.48 -1.93
N GLY A 158 -15.51 9.18 -1.92
CA GLY A 158 -14.66 8.17 -1.27
C GLY A 158 -13.27 8.12 -1.90
N GLN A 159 -13.20 8.17 -3.23
CA GLN A 159 -11.93 8.18 -3.97
C GLN A 159 -11.10 9.44 -3.66
N LYS A 160 -11.73 10.60 -3.55
CA LYS A 160 -11.05 11.85 -3.17
C LYS A 160 -10.47 11.83 -1.76
N ASN A 161 -11.01 11.02 -0.86
CA ASN A 161 -10.52 10.90 0.52
C ASN A 161 -9.56 9.71 0.72
N ASP A 162 -9.27 8.93 -0.34
CA ASP A 162 -8.43 7.74 -0.27
C ASP A 162 -7.03 8.03 -0.81
N PRO A 163 -5.97 7.96 0.03
CA PRO A 163 -4.61 8.29 -0.40
C PRO A 163 -4.12 7.43 -1.57
N ILE A 164 -4.48 6.15 -1.63
CA ILE A 164 -4.03 5.29 -2.73
C ILE A 164 -4.75 5.70 -4.02
N ALA A 165 -6.05 5.97 -3.95
CA ALA A 165 -6.81 6.42 -5.11
C ALA A 165 -6.33 7.78 -5.65
N ILE A 166 -6.02 8.74 -4.75
CA ILE A 166 -5.46 10.05 -5.11
C ILE A 166 -4.10 9.87 -5.79
N LEU A 167 -3.18 9.13 -5.16
CA LEU A 167 -1.81 8.97 -5.63
C LEU A 167 -1.74 8.20 -6.95
N THR A 168 -2.61 7.20 -7.11
CA THR A 168 -2.67 6.34 -8.29
C THR A 168 -3.71 6.81 -9.29
N GLY A 169 -4.33 7.98 -9.11
CA GLY A 169 -5.34 8.56 -10.01
C GLY A 169 -6.43 7.61 -10.50
N GLY A 170 -6.83 6.64 -9.66
CA GLY A 170 -7.77 5.58 -10.02
C GLY A 170 -8.53 5.06 -8.81
N ARG A 171 -9.68 4.43 -9.05
CA ARG A 171 -10.62 4.12 -7.95
C ARG A 171 -10.18 2.99 -7.03
N TYR A 172 -9.23 2.15 -7.43
CA TYR A 172 -8.86 0.92 -6.72
C TYR A 172 -7.70 1.13 -5.76
N HIS A 173 -7.86 0.70 -4.52
CA HIS A 173 -6.86 0.81 -3.47
C HIS A 173 -6.25 -0.52 -3.02
N HIS A 174 -6.84 -1.65 -3.41
CA HIS A 174 -6.39 -2.97 -2.98
C HIS A 174 -6.59 -4.01 -4.08
N ALA A 175 -5.76 -5.05 -4.05
CA ALA A 175 -5.78 -6.16 -4.99
C ALA A 175 -5.60 -7.48 -4.23
N ILE A 176 -6.42 -8.48 -4.56
CA ILE A 176 -6.39 -9.82 -3.97
C ILE A 176 -6.46 -10.86 -5.08
N VAL A 177 -5.84 -12.02 -4.90
CA VAL A 177 -5.85 -13.09 -5.90
C VAL A 177 -6.67 -14.27 -5.40
N VAL A 178 -7.61 -14.74 -6.23
CA VAL A 178 -8.45 -15.91 -5.97
C VAL A 178 -7.61 -17.17 -6.12
N ILE A 179 -7.49 -17.96 -5.04
CA ILE A 179 -6.78 -19.24 -5.07
C ILE A 179 -7.73 -20.45 -5.04
N ASP A 180 -8.99 -20.21 -4.69
CA ASP A 180 -10.07 -21.20 -4.70
C ASP A 180 -11.45 -20.51 -4.74
N GLY A 181 -12.51 -21.25 -5.03
CA GLY A 181 -13.90 -20.80 -5.05
C GLY A 181 -14.63 -21.12 -6.36
N PRO A 182 -15.93 -20.75 -6.46
CA PRO A 182 -16.69 -19.87 -5.56
C PRO A 182 -17.39 -20.58 -4.36
N PRO A 183 -17.67 -19.86 -3.25
CA PRO A 183 -17.21 -18.50 -2.95
C PRO A 183 -15.70 -18.49 -2.65
N CYS A 184 -15.08 -17.33 -2.81
CA CYS A 184 -13.64 -17.26 -3.05
C CYS A 184 -12.75 -17.31 -1.80
N VAL A 185 -11.68 -18.10 -1.87
CA VAL A 185 -10.53 -17.99 -0.96
C VAL A 185 -9.42 -17.21 -1.66
N PHE A 186 -8.77 -16.32 -0.93
CA PHE A 186 -7.77 -15.41 -1.47
C PHE A 186 -6.39 -15.61 -0.84
N ILE A 187 -5.37 -15.25 -1.61
CA ILE A 187 -4.09 -14.80 -1.05
C ILE A 187 -3.95 -13.29 -1.32
N GLU A 188 -3.56 -12.55 -0.30
CA GLU A 188 -3.39 -11.10 -0.35
C GLU A 188 -2.19 -10.63 0.49
N ALA A 189 -1.61 -9.48 0.15
CA ALA A 189 -0.68 -8.76 1.01
C ALA A 189 -1.42 -7.59 1.67
N VAL A 190 -1.43 -7.52 3.00
CA VAL A 190 -2.17 -6.49 3.75
C VAL A 190 -1.23 -5.71 4.65
N GLY A 191 -1.25 -4.37 4.54
CA GLY A 191 -0.47 -3.48 5.40
C GLY A 191 -1.11 -3.29 6.78
N ALA A 192 -0.33 -2.82 7.75
CA ALA A 192 -0.78 -2.53 9.11
C ALA A 192 -1.88 -1.46 9.17
N THR A 193 -1.97 -0.61 8.14
CA THR A 193 -2.99 0.42 7.98
C THR A 193 -4.36 -0.13 7.59
N GLY A 194 -4.44 -1.37 7.07
CA GLY A 194 -5.69 -1.99 6.63
C GLY A 194 -6.65 -2.35 7.76
N SER A 195 -6.13 -2.66 8.96
CA SER A 195 -6.92 -2.82 10.18
C SER A 195 -6.00 -2.83 11.41
N LYS A 196 -6.10 -1.82 12.27
CA LYS A 196 -5.24 -1.67 13.46
C LYS A 196 -5.42 -2.80 14.48
N THR A 197 -6.57 -3.46 14.48
CA THR A 197 -6.92 -4.53 15.43
C THR A 197 -6.64 -5.93 14.88
N ASP A 198 -6.23 -6.04 13.62
CA ASP A 198 -5.96 -7.30 12.97
C ASP A 198 -4.51 -7.76 13.24
N PRO A 199 -4.29 -8.78 14.10
CA PRO A 199 -2.94 -9.21 14.46
C PRO A 199 -2.22 -9.94 13.31
N THR A 200 -2.93 -10.27 12.23
CA THR A 200 -2.36 -10.95 11.07
C THR A 200 -2.22 -10.03 9.85
N ASN A 201 -2.35 -8.72 10.06
CA ASN A 201 -1.93 -7.71 9.09
C ASN A 201 -0.39 -7.70 8.92
N ASN A 202 0.08 -6.77 8.10
CA ASN A 202 1.49 -6.52 7.80
C ASN A 202 2.24 -7.70 7.15
N ARG A 203 1.54 -8.50 6.34
CA ARG A 203 2.09 -9.71 5.71
C ARG A 203 1.23 -10.21 4.55
N VAL A 204 1.79 -11.17 3.82
CA VAL A 204 1.07 -12.03 2.87
C VAL A 204 0.30 -13.11 3.64
N ARG A 205 -1.00 -13.23 3.39
CA ARG A 205 -1.91 -14.10 4.15
C ARG A 205 -3.02 -14.68 3.28
N ILE A 206 -3.74 -15.64 3.86
CA ILE A 206 -4.96 -16.24 3.32
C ILE A 206 -6.18 -15.58 3.96
N SER A 207 -7.17 -15.19 3.17
CA SER A 207 -8.45 -14.65 3.63
C SER A 207 -9.63 -15.19 2.80
N SER A 208 -10.86 -14.87 3.20
CA SER A 208 -12.08 -15.37 2.55
C SER A 208 -13.00 -14.24 2.08
N TRP A 209 -13.80 -14.54 1.06
CA TRP A 209 -14.75 -13.62 0.42
C TRP A 209 -15.57 -12.77 1.37
N HIS A 210 -16.03 -13.33 2.50
CA HIS A 210 -16.88 -12.61 3.44
C HIS A 210 -16.17 -11.47 4.19
N GLU A 211 -14.83 -11.42 4.13
CA GLU A 211 -14.02 -10.34 4.70
C GLU A 211 -13.72 -9.23 3.68
N SER A 212 -13.59 -9.58 2.40
CA SER A 212 -13.12 -8.65 1.36
C SER A 212 -14.22 -8.16 0.42
N LEU A 213 -15.29 -8.94 0.20
CA LEU A 213 -16.38 -8.58 -0.70
C LEU A 213 -17.48 -7.85 0.07
N ALA A 214 -17.73 -6.58 -0.24
CA ALA A 214 -18.73 -5.80 0.47
C ALA A 214 -19.41 -4.72 -0.38
N SER A 215 -20.67 -4.40 -0.09
CA SER A 215 -21.48 -3.38 -0.79
C SER A 215 -20.99 -1.95 -0.61
N TRP A 216 -20.07 -1.67 0.30
CA TRP A 216 -19.46 -0.35 0.38
C TRP A 216 -18.34 -0.15 -0.66
N ALA A 217 -17.76 -1.24 -1.18
CA ALA A 217 -16.63 -1.22 -2.08
C ALA A 217 -17.06 -1.41 -3.54
N GLY A 218 -16.53 -0.59 -4.45
CA GLY A 218 -16.60 -0.83 -5.88
C GLY A 218 -15.56 -1.90 -6.22
N MET A 219 -15.97 -2.96 -6.91
CA MET A 219 -15.07 -4.08 -7.16
C MET A 219 -15.04 -4.44 -8.63
N ARG A 220 -13.87 -4.87 -9.08
CA ARG A 220 -13.65 -5.37 -10.42
C ARG A 220 -12.87 -6.66 -10.35
N LEU A 221 -13.37 -7.65 -11.07
CA LEU A 221 -12.70 -8.91 -11.28
C LEU A 221 -11.99 -8.86 -12.62
N GLU A 222 -10.72 -9.24 -12.62
CA GLU A 222 -9.83 -9.35 -13.76
C GLU A 222 -9.41 -10.82 -13.94
N ARG A 223 -9.34 -11.28 -15.19
CA ARG A 223 -8.89 -12.65 -15.49
C ARG A 223 -7.63 -12.64 -16.37
N PRO A 224 -6.42 -12.68 -15.79
CA PRO A 224 -5.18 -12.57 -16.56
C PRO A 224 -5.00 -13.59 -17.69
N THR A 225 -5.64 -14.77 -17.58
CA THR A 225 -5.57 -15.86 -18.56
C THR A 225 -6.72 -15.86 -19.58
N ALA A 226 -7.54 -14.81 -19.62
CA ALA A 226 -8.66 -14.72 -20.56
C ALA A 226 -8.19 -14.78 -22.02
N GLY A 227 -8.86 -15.61 -22.82
CA GLY A 227 -8.50 -15.84 -24.23
C GLY A 227 -7.40 -16.88 -24.47
N GLN A 228 -6.79 -17.44 -23.41
CA GLN A 228 -5.85 -18.56 -23.52
C GLN A 228 -6.59 -19.89 -23.69
N SER A 229 -5.90 -20.89 -24.22
CA SER A 229 -6.39 -22.27 -24.22
C SER A 229 -6.52 -22.81 -22.78
N ALA A 230 -7.43 -23.76 -22.55
CA ALA A 230 -7.67 -24.30 -21.20
C ALA A 230 -6.39 -24.87 -20.55
N SER A 231 -5.54 -25.56 -21.34
CA SER A 231 -4.26 -26.11 -20.87
C SER A 231 -3.25 -25.03 -20.49
N GLU A 232 -3.16 -23.97 -21.29
CA GLU A 232 -2.26 -22.84 -21.05
C GLU A 232 -2.73 -22.02 -19.85
N ALA A 233 -4.03 -21.70 -19.80
CA ALA A 233 -4.65 -21.04 -18.65
C ALA A 233 -4.40 -21.83 -17.37
N LYS A 234 -4.62 -23.15 -17.38
CA LYS A 234 -4.34 -24.01 -16.22
C LYS A 234 -2.87 -23.93 -15.79
N LYS A 235 -1.93 -24.10 -16.72
CA LYS A 235 -0.48 -24.00 -16.43
C LYS A 235 -0.13 -22.66 -15.79
N ASN A 236 -0.64 -21.56 -16.33
CA ASN A 236 -0.36 -20.22 -15.84
C ASN A 236 -1.00 -19.94 -14.48
N ILE A 237 -2.25 -20.38 -14.27
CA ILE A 237 -2.93 -20.28 -12.98
C ILE A 237 -2.18 -21.10 -11.92
N ASP A 238 -1.75 -22.32 -12.23
CA ASP A 238 -0.99 -23.17 -11.32
C ASP A 238 0.33 -22.49 -10.92
N GLY A 239 1.12 -22.02 -11.90
CA GLY A 239 2.36 -21.29 -11.61
C GLY A 239 2.16 -20.00 -10.80
N ALA A 240 1.07 -19.26 -11.05
CA ALA A 240 0.73 -18.08 -10.27
C ALA A 240 0.35 -18.41 -8.82
N VAL A 241 -0.48 -19.43 -8.61
CA VAL A 241 -0.91 -19.85 -7.27
C VAL A 241 0.25 -20.47 -6.48
N ASP A 242 1.10 -21.28 -7.10
CA ASP A 242 2.30 -21.83 -6.45
C ASP A 242 3.24 -20.71 -6.00
N TYR A 243 3.41 -19.69 -6.83
CA TYR A 243 4.17 -18.51 -6.47
C TYR A 243 3.57 -17.80 -5.25
N LEU A 244 2.25 -17.57 -5.23
CA LEU A 244 1.56 -16.93 -4.11
C LEU A 244 1.72 -17.73 -2.80
N ILE A 245 1.55 -19.04 -2.86
CA ILE A 245 1.73 -19.94 -1.73
C ILE A 245 3.15 -19.82 -1.15
N ALA A 246 4.17 -19.78 -2.01
CA ALA A 246 5.54 -19.61 -1.59
C ALA A 246 5.84 -18.23 -0.95
N GLN A 247 4.95 -17.24 -1.08
CA GLN A 247 5.10 -15.91 -0.47
C GLN A 247 4.39 -15.77 0.88
N LEU A 248 3.59 -16.76 1.31
CA LEU A 248 2.85 -16.69 2.56
C LEU A 248 3.75 -16.37 3.76
N GLY A 249 3.28 -15.47 4.63
CA GLY A 249 3.99 -15.02 5.82
C GLY A 249 5.03 -13.92 5.59
N LYS A 250 5.39 -13.61 4.34
CA LYS A 250 6.32 -12.49 4.05
C LYS A 250 5.72 -11.14 4.45
N PRO A 251 6.54 -10.17 4.88
CA PRO A 251 6.07 -8.88 5.36
C PRO A 251 5.43 -8.03 4.24
N TYR A 252 4.66 -7.03 4.65
CA TYR A 252 4.14 -6.03 3.72
C TYR A 252 5.24 -5.05 3.27
N ASP A 253 5.26 -4.71 1.98
CA ASP A 253 6.23 -3.74 1.43
C ASP A 253 5.70 -2.30 1.54
N TYR A 254 6.18 -1.57 2.54
CA TYR A 254 5.91 -0.13 2.66
C TYR A 254 6.86 0.74 1.81
N GLY A 255 7.85 0.12 1.18
CA GLY A 255 8.70 0.77 0.20
C GLY A 255 7.98 0.97 -1.14
N PHE A 256 6.93 0.19 -1.41
CA PHE A 256 6.17 0.19 -2.66
C PHE A 256 7.07 0.09 -3.89
N THR A 257 7.94 -0.92 -3.91
CA THR A 257 8.97 -1.13 -4.93
C THR A 257 9.04 -2.58 -5.40
N ASN A 258 8.97 -2.80 -6.71
CA ASN A 258 9.08 -4.12 -7.30
C ASN A 258 10.51 -4.74 -7.23
N ASN A 259 11.53 -3.93 -6.91
CA ASN A 259 12.96 -4.29 -6.96
C ASN A 259 13.51 -4.99 -5.71
N ASP A 260 12.69 -5.28 -4.71
CA ASP A 260 13.15 -5.80 -3.41
C ASP A 260 13.48 -7.31 -3.39
N THR A 261 13.47 -7.98 -4.55
CA THR A 261 13.74 -9.43 -4.71
C THR A 261 12.78 -10.34 -3.94
N ASN A 262 11.50 -9.97 -3.82
CA ASN A 262 10.45 -10.76 -3.14
C ASN A 262 10.69 -10.88 -1.63
N ARG A 263 11.28 -9.86 -1.00
CA ARG A 263 11.54 -9.87 0.45
C ARG A 263 10.29 -9.41 1.22
N ALA A 264 9.50 -8.55 0.62
CA ALA A 264 8.21 -8.07 1.07
C ALA A 264 7.29 -7.92 -0.15
N PHE A 265 5.99 -7.71 0.09
CA PHE A 265 5.04 -7.46 -0.98
C PHE A 265 3.97 -6.46 -0.56
N TYR A 266 3.59 -5.56 -1.45
CA TYR A 266 2.30 -4.87 -1.35
C TYR A 266 1.25 -5.53 -2.26
N CYS A 267 -0.02 -5.18 -2.08
CA CYS A 267 -1.15 -5.94 -2.62
C CYS A 267 -1.11 -6.17 -4.14
N SER A 268 -0.89 -5.11 -4.91
CA SER A 268 -0.90 -5.12 -6.37
C SER A 268 0.41 -5.62 -6.97
N GLU A 269 1.55 -5.45 -6.29
CA GLU A 269 2.79 -6.12 -6.66
C GLU A 269 2.67 -7.63 -6.56
N LEU A 270 2.12 -8.15 -5.44
CA LEU A 270 1.93 -9.59 -5.27
C LEU A 270 1.04 -10.17 -6.38
N ALA A 271 -0.09 -9.50 -6.66
CA ALA A 271 -1.03 -9.89 -7.69
C ALA A 271 -0.45 -9.81 -9.12
N TRP A 272 0.48 -8.88 -9.36
CA TRP A 272 1.17 -8.81 -10.63
C TRP A 272 2.28 -9.86 -10.77
N LYS A 273 3.15 -9.97 -9.76
CA LYS A 273 4.31 -10.87 -9.77
C LYS A 273 3.90 -12.34 -9.84
N CYS A 274 2.75 -12.73 -9.28
CA CYS A 274 2.31 -14.12 -9.40
C CYS A 274 2.16 -14.55 -10.87
N TYR A 275 1.66 -13.68 -11.74
CA TYR A 275 1.57 -13.96 -13.17
C TYR A 275 2.86 -13.66 -13.93
N ALA A 276 3.43 -12.47 -13.74
CA ALA A 276 4.60 -12.05 -14.52
C ALA A 276 5.85 -12.89 -14.20
N VAL A 277 6.06 -13.24 -12.93
CA VAL A 277 7.21 -14.00 -12.44
C VAL A 277 6.84 -15.46 -12.19
N GLY A 278 5.77 -15.71 -11.42
CA GLY A 278 5.36 -17.07 -11.03
C GLY A 278 4.93 -17.93 -12.21
N ALA A 279 4.03 -17.41 -13.04
CA ALA A 279 3.59 -18.08 -14.27
C ALA A 279 4.52 -17.84 -15.47
N GLY A 280 5.47 -16.90 -15.37
CA GLY A 280 6.35 -16.50 -16.48
C GLY A 280 5.63 -15.77 -17.62
N MET A 281 4.46 -15.17 -17.36
CA MET A 281 3.68 -14.43 -18.35
C MET A 281 4.29 -13.05 -18.63
N THR A 282 5.34 -12.99 -19.43
CA THR A 282 6.04 -11.73 -19.79
C THR A 282 5.18 -10.74 -20.57
N SER A 283 4.08 -11.20 -21.19
CA SER A 283 3.08 -10.36 -21.83
C SER A 283 2.12 -9.70 -20.84
N TYR A 284 2.02 -10.19 -19.60
CA TYR A 284 1.18 -9.62 -18.55
C TYR A 284 1.83 -8.38 -17.95
N LYS A 285 1.58 -7.23 -18.59
CA LYS A 285 2.17 -5.95 -18.23
C LYS A 285 1.13 -5.02 -17.61
N PRO A 286 1.44 -4.32 -16.51
CA PRO A 286 0.54 -3.33 -15.93
C PRO A 286 0.19 -2.24 -16.95
N ALA A 287 -1.07 -1.82 -17.00
CA ALA A 287 -1.55 -0.78 -17.89
C ALA A 287 -1.19 0.62 -17.36
N LYS A 288 0.09 0.98 -17.48
CA LYS A 288 0.68 2.23 -17.00
C LYS A 288 0.14 3.46 -17.73
N SER A 289 0.04 4.58 -17.03
CA SER A 289 -0.36 5.88 -17.60
C SER A 289 0.50 7.01 -17.03
N SER A 290 1.17 7.75 -17.90
CA SER A 290 2.03 8.86 -17.49
C SER A 290 1.26 10.01 -16.85
N GLY A 291 0.00 10.22 -17.24
CA GLY A 291 -0.85 11.23 -16.60
C GLY A 291 -1.24 10.85 -15.17
N ARG A 292 -1.50 9.56 -14.95
CA ARG A 292 -1.89 8.98 -13.66
C ARG A 292 -0.70 8.86 -12.70
N ASP A 293 0.44 8.41 -13.22
CA ASP A 293 1.61 8.07 -12.42
C ASP A 293 2.47 9.29 -12.04
N ARG A 294 2.13 10.50 -12.48
CA ARG A 294 2.94 11.73 -12.26
C ARG A 294 3.30 11.95 -10.78
N ILE A 295 2.35 11.73 -9.87
CA ILE A 295 2.56 11.90 -8.42
C ILE A 295 3.42 10.77 -7.86
N ILE A 296 3.19 9.53 -8.31
CA ILE A 296 4.01 8.37 -7.91
C ILE A 296 5.46 8.54 -8.36
N VAL A 297 5.70 9.03 -9.58
CA VAL A 297 7.04 9.32 -10.10
C VAL A 297 7.71 10.41 -9.26
N ALA A 298 6.98 11.47 -8.92
CA ALA A 298 7.48 12.54 -8.05
C ALA A 298 7.91 12.01 -6.67
N LEU A 299 7.04 11.24 -6.01
CA LEU A 299 7.28 10.69 -4.68
C LEU A 299 8.39 9.64 -4.67
N ASN A 300 8.46 8.77 -5.68
CA ASN A 300 9.57 7.81 -5.76
C ASN A 300 10.90 8.51 -5.99
N ALA A 301 10.94 9.56 -6.80
CA ALA A 301 12.17 10.33 -7.00
C ALA A 301 12.66 11.01 -5.69
N VAL A 302 11.75 11.42 -4.81
CA VAL A 302 12.08 11.88 -3.44
C VAL A 302 12.72 10.78 -2.64
N VAL A 303 12.08 9.60 -2.59
CA VAL A 303 12.57 8.46 -1.80
C VAL A 303 13.95 8.02 -2.30
N ASP A 304 14.13 7.92 -3.61
CA ASP A 304 15.41 7.60 -4.23
C ASP A 304 16.47 8.68 -3.94
N GLY A 305 16.05 9.96 -3.95
CA GLY A 305 16.88 11.11 -3.61
C GLY A 305 17.31 11.16 -2.14
N LEU A 306 16.46 10.71 -1.22
CA LEU A 306 16.78 10.60 0.20
C LEU A 306 17.85 9.54 0.47
N GLN A 307 17.91 8.50 -0.36
CA GLN A 307 18.86 7.38 -0.24
C GLN A 307 18.79 6.74 1.16
N PRO A 308 17.66 6.12 1.55
CA PRO A 308 17.54 5.47 2.83
C PRO A 308 18.59 4.36 2.98
N LYS A 309 19.29 4.33 4.11
CA LYS A 309 20.29 3.30 4.43
C LYS A 309 19.64 1.91 4.54
N ASP A 310 18.40 1.89 5.02
CA ASP A 310 17.52 0.72 5.03
C ASP A 310 16.08 1.20 4.73
N ARG A 311 15.60 0.94 3.50
CA ARG A 311 14.28 1.37 3.02
C ARG A 311 13.13 0.72 3.81
N VAL A 312 13.26 -0.54 4.19
CA VAL A 312 12.20 -1.28 4.90
C VAL A 312 12.07 -0.76 6.32
N THR A 313 13.21 -0.62 7.03
CA THR A 313 13.21 -0.12 8.40
C THR A 313 12.67 1.31 8.48
N ILE A 314 13.10 2.20 7.58
CA ILE A 314 12.62 3.59 7.62
C ILE A 314 11.14 3.69 7.25
N ALA A 315 10.67 2.90 6.28
CA ALA A 315 9.26 2.90 5.90
C ALA A 315 8.37 2.42 7.06
N ASN A 316 8.78 1.37 7.78
CA ASN A 316 8.09 0.94 9.00
C ASN A 316 8.04 2.03 10.08
N ARG A 317 9.15 2.76 10.30
CA ARG A 317 9.18 3.89 11.24
C ARG A 317 8.27 5.04 10.81
N VAL A 318 8.24 5.37 9.52
CA VAL A 318 7.35 6.38 8.95
C VAL A 318 5.89 6.00 9.16
N VAL A 319 5.52 4.74 8.93
CA VAL A 319 4.15 4.24 9.14
C VAL A 319 3.75 4.29 10.62
N ALA A 320 4.65 3.86 11.53
CA ALA A 320 4.41 3.94 12.96
C ALA A 320 4.23 5.39 13.42
N PHE A 321 5.12 6.29 13.00
CA PHE A 321 5.02 7.72 13.26
C PHE A 321 3.73 8.32 12.70
N ALA A 322 3.37 8.04 11.45
CA ALA A 322 2.15 8.55 10.83
C ALA A 322 0.90 8.09 11.60
N ASN A 323 0.86 6.82 12.03
CA ASN A 323 -0.24 6.29 12.84
C ASN A 323 -0.37 6.98 14.20
N GLU A 324 0.75 7.25 14.87
CA GLU A 324 0.76 7.99 16.13
C GLU A 324 0.34 9.45 15.90
N TYR A 325 0.98 10.12 14.95
CA TYR A 325 0.81 11.53 14.65
C TYR A 325 -0.64 11.87 14.25
N THR A 326 -1.24 11.05 13.39
CA THR A 326 -2.63 11.25 12.93
C THR A 326 -3.68 10.83 13.96
N SER A 327 -3.30 10.08 15.00
CA SER A 327 -4.22 9.74 16.10
C SER A 327 -4.49 10.92 17.04
N GLN A 328 -3.61 11.92 17.05
CA GLN A 328 -3.75 13.13 17.86
C GLN A 328 -4.58 14.20 17.12
N LYS A 329 -5.53 14.84 17.80
CA LYS A 329 -6.37 15.91 17.24
C LYS A 329 -6.37 17.13 18.17
N PRO A 330 -5.67 18.24 17.82
CA PRO A 330 -4.83 18.42 16.63
C PRO A 330 -3.50 17.63 16.72
N PRO A 331 -2.85 17.32 15.59
CA PRO A 331 -1.52 16.69 15.59
C PRO A 331 -0.46 17.58 16.24
N ASP A 332 0.45 17.00 17.03
CA ASP A 332 1.59 17.73 17.59
C ASP A 332 2.68 17.95 16.52
N LEU A 333 2.66 19.14 15.92
CA LEU A 333 3.61 19.56 14.90
C LEU A 333 5.09 19.49 15.36
N ARG A 334 5.39 19.52 16.66
CA ARG A 334 6.77 19.37 17.16
C ARG A 334 7.26 17.94 17.00
N LYS A 335 6.39 16.94 17.14
CA LYS A 335 6.75 15.54 16.90
C LYS A 335 7.18 15.31 15.45
N LEU A 336 6.58 16.02 14.49
CA LEU A 336 7.00 15.96 13.09
C LEU A 336 8.43 16.49 12.90
N ASN A 337 8.76 17.64 13.50
CA ASN A 337 10.12 18.18 13.47
C ASN A 337 11.12 17.20 14.12
N ASN A 338 10.76 16.65 15.28
CA ASN A 338 11.61 15.67 15.96
C ASN A 338 11.82 14.41 15.11
N PHE A 339 10.77 13.86 14.51
CA PHE A 339 10.90 12.71 13.62
C PHE A 339 11.81 13.00 12.42
N ILE A 340 11.70 14.18 11.79
CA ILE A 340 12.58 14.56 10.68
C ILE A 340 14.06 14.61 11.12
N VAL A 341 14.34 15.21 12.27
CA VAL A 341 15.71 15.45 12.75
C VAL A 341 16.33 14.19 13.37
N ASP A 342 15.58 13.47 14.17
CA ASP A 342 16.07 12.39 15.02
C ASP A 342 15.98 11.02 14.36
N GLU A 343 15.00 10.82 13.46
CA GLU A 343 14.77 9.53 12.80
C GLU A 343 15.15 9.57 11.32
N LEU A 344 14.54 10.46 10.52
CA LEU A 344 14.75 10.49 9.06
C LEU A 344 16.16 10.92 8.69
N THR A 345 16.67 11.99 9.30
CA THR A 345 17.98 12.57 8.98
C THR A 345 19.14 11.56 9.13
N PRO A 346 19.32 10.86 10.27
CA PRO A 346 20.39 9.87 10.38
C PRO A 346 20.16 8.61 9.54
N ALA A 347 18.90 8.25 9.24
CA ALA A 347 18.57 7.06 8.46
C ALA A 347 18.74 7.24 6.93
N CYS A 348 18.72 8.47 6.44
CA CYS A 348 18.82 8.79 5.01
C CYS A 348 20.20 9.35 4.67
N LYS A 349 20.91 8.74 3.71
CA LYS A 349 22.29 9.13 3.37
C LYS A 349 22.38 10.60 2.97
N THR A 350 21.50 11.07 2.09
CA THR A 350 21.53 12.46 1.60
C THR A 350 21.33 13.47 2.74
N LEU A 351 20.46 13.17 3.71
CA LEU A 351 20.24 14.03 4.87
C LEU A 351 21.41 13.93 5.86
N SER A 352 21.90 12.73 6.16
CA SER A 352 23.05 12.55 7.07
C SER A 352 24.34 13.15 6.51
N ASP A 353 24.51 13.19 5.19
CA ASP A 353 25.64 13.88 4.53
C ASP A 353 25.56 15.41 4.67
N ALA A 354 24.34 15.96 4.76
CA ALA A 354 24.10 17.39 4.94
C ALA A 354 24.17 17.80 6.42
N TYR A 355 23.74 16.92 7.32
CA TYR A 355 23.66 17.14 8.76
C TYR A 355 24.34 15.99 9.54
N PRO A 356 25.67 15.85 9.44
CA PRO A 356 26.37 14.67 9.95
C PRO A 356 26.54 14.63 11.47
N THR A 357 26.45 15.78 12.16
CA THR A 357 26.70 15.88 13.61
C THR A 357 25.42 16.20 14.38
N PRO A 358 25.35 15.90 15.70
CA PRO A 358 24.28 16.36 16.57
C PRO A 358 24.06 17.88 16.51
N GLU A 359 25.13 18.68 16.48
CA GLU A 359 25.05 20.14 16.44
C GLU A 359 24.46 20.64 15.11
N ALA A 360 24.80 20.02 13.99
CA ALA A 360 24.21 20.33 12.69
C ALA A 360 22.71 19.98 12.66
N ARG A 361 22.32 18.89 13.33
CA ARG A 361 20.92 18.47 13.46
C ARG A 361 20.10 19.41 14.35
N GLU A 362 20.68 19.96 15.41
CA GLU A 362 20.00 20.98 16.23
C GLU A 362 19.80 22.32 15.49
N LYS A 363 20.75 22.68 14.62
CA LYS A 363 20.58 23.82 13.70
C LYS A 363 19.46 23.56 12.69
N LEU A 364 19.37 22.35 12.13
CA LEU A 364 18.24 21.94 11.30
C LEU A 364 16.91 22.02 12.08
N ARG A 365 16.86 21.52 13.32
CA ARG A 365 15.68 21.61 14.19
C ARG A 365 15.23 23.06 14.38
N SER A 366 16.18 23.96 14.62
CA SER A 366 15.91 25.40 14.77
C SER A 366 15.33 26.02 13.49
N VAL A 367 15.84 25.63 12.32
CA VAL A 367 15.29 26.07 11.03
C VAL A 367 13.88 25.52 10.80
N LEU A 368 13.66 24.23 11.06
CA LEU A 368 12.34 23.61 10.94
C LEU A 368 11.33 24.23 11.91
N GLU A 369 11.77 24.67 13.09
CA GLU A 369 10.92 25.38 14.04
C GLU A 369 10.50 26.75 13.51
N LYS A 370 11.42 27.52 12.89
CA LYS A 370 11.08 28.80 12.22
C LYS A 370 10.11 28.60 11.06
N VAL A 371 10.26 27.52 10.30
CA VAL A 371 9.29 27.18 9.25
C VAL A 371 7.95 26.82 9.88
N ARG A 372 7.93 26.03 10.96
CA ARG A 372 6.69 25.65 11.66
C ARG A 372 5.93 26.87 12.19
N THR A 373 6.63 27.84 12.77
CA THR A 373 6.05 29.07 13.35
C THR A 373 5.81 30.19 12.35
N ASN A 374 6.19 30.00 11.07
CA ASN A 374 6.12 31.00 10.00
C ASN A 374 7.08 32.20 10.14
N ASP A 375 8.11 32.08 10.97
CA ASP A 375 9.16 33.10 11.15
C ASP A 375 10.28 33.00 10.11
N ALA A 376 10.24 31.96 9.27
CA ALA A 376 11.26 31.67 8.27
C ALA A 376 11.24 32.62 7.05
N PHE A 377 10.11 33.28 6.77
CA PHE A 377 9.87 33.96 5.48
C PHE A 377 9.38 35.41 5.57
N PRO A 378 9.98 36.25 6.43
CA PRO A 378 9.47 37.60 6.70
C PRO A 378 9.52 38.53 5.48
N LYS A 379 10.53 38.41 4.61
CA LYS A 379 10.67 39.30 3.44
C LYS A 379 9.69 38.92 2.34
N PHE A 380 9.43 37.62 2.16
CA PHE A 380 8.41 37.15 1.23
C PHE A 380 7.02 37.63 1.65
N LEU A 381 6.65 37.39 2.91
CA LEU A 381 5.32 37.77 3.44
C LEU A 381 5.08 39.26 3.26
N LYS A 382 6.06 40.10 3.59
CA LYS A 382 5.99 41.54 3.38
C LYS A 382 5.87 41.93 1.90
N ALA A 383 6.68 41.32 1.02
CA ALA A 383 6.61 41.63 -0.41
C ALA A 383 5.28 41.22 -1.03
N ARG A 384 4.65 40.15 -0.52
CA ARG A 384 3.32 39.72 -0.96
C ARG A 384 2.23 40.66 -0.49
N GLU A 385 2.26 41.06 0.78
CA GLU A 385 1.34 42.06 1.34
C GLU A 385 1.43 43.39 0.56
N ASP A 386 2.65 43.87 0.30
CA ASP A 386 2.89 45.09 -0.50
C ASP A 386 2.28 44.97 -1.92
N PHE A 387 2.41 43.80 -2.56
CA PHE A 387 1.87 43.54 -3.90
C PHE A 387 0.35 43.52 -3.91
N ASP A 388 -0.27 42.81 -2.95
CA ASP A 388 -1.72 42.68 -2.87
C ASP A 388 -2.38 44.03 -2.52
N ALA A 389 -1.75 44.83 -1.66
CA ALA A 389 -2.14 46.21 -1.40
C ALA A 389 -2.05 47.08 -2.67
N ALA A 390 -0.93 47.02 -3.40
CA ALA A 390 -0.75 47.77 -4.64
C ALA A 390 -1.76 47.38 -5.74
N LYS A 391 -2.11 46.09 -5.82
CA LYS A 391 -3.16 45.58 -6.72
C LYS A 391 -4.53 46.13 -6.33
N LYS A 392 -4.88 46.07 -5.04
CA LYS A 392 -6.15 46.59 -4.52
C LYS A 392 -6.30 48.10 -4.73
N ASP A 393 -5.19 48.84 -4.62
CA ASP A 393 -5.13 50.28 -4.86
C ASP A 393 -5.18 50.66 -6.35
N GLY A 394 -5.31 49.69 -7.28
CA GLY A 394 -5.32 49.95 -8.72
C GLY A 394 -4.00 50.48 -9.29
N LYS A 395 -2.88 50.36 -8.54
CA LYS A 395 -1.57 50.92 -8.96
C LYS A 395 -1.04 50.29 -10.25
N PHE A 396 -1.51 49.10 -10.58
CA PHE A 396 -1.14 48.35 -11.78
C PHE A 396 -2.03 48.65 -13.00
N ASP A 397 -3.15 49.35 -12.83
CA ASP A 397 -4.10 49.67 -13.92
C ASP A 397 -3.85 51.04 -14.55
N THR A 398 -2.64 51.59 -14.35
CA THR A 398 -2.24 52.90 -14.87
C THR A 398 -1.84 52.83 -16.35
N GLY A 399 -2.24 53.84 -17.14
CA GLY A 399 -2.04 53.88 -18.59
C GLY A 399 -0.58 53.94 -19.07
N TRP A 400 -0.39 53.76 -20.38
CA TRP A 400 0.91 53.86 -21.08
C TRP A 400 2.00 52.88 -20.61
N GLY A 401 1.63 51.68 -20.16
CA GLY A 401 2.59 50.63 -19.78
C GLY A 401 3.27 50.82 -18.41
N ILE A 402 3.03 51.94 -17.73
CA ILE A 402 3.56 52.23 -16.39
C ILE A 402 3.01 51.22 -15.36
N GLY A 403 1.72 50.89 -15.46
CA GLY A 403 1.09 49.88 -14.62
C GLY A 403 1.74 48.50 -14.77
N ALA A 404 2.06 48.12 -16.01
CA ALA A 404 2.74 46.86 -16.32
C ALA A 404 4.18 46.84 -15.77
N ALA A 405 4.94 47.93 -15.89
CA ALA A 405 6.28 48.04 -15.33
C ALA A 405 6.28 47.98 -13.79
N ARG A 406 5.31 48.64 -13.13
CA ARG A 406 5.12 48.58 -11.68
C ARG A 406 4.78 47.18 -11.20
N LYS A 407 3.91 46.47 -11.93
CA LYS A 407 3.57 45.08 -11.65
C LYS A 407 4.81 44.19 -11.76
N LEU A 408 5.59 44.33 -12.84
CA LEU A 408 6.82 43.56 -13.04
C LEU A 408 7.85 43.82 -11.92
N ALA A 409 8.05 45.08 -11.52
CA ALA A 409 8.96 45.43 -10.43
C ALA A 409 8.52 44.84 -9.08
N ALA A 410 7.22 44.85 -8.79
CA ALA A 410 6.67 44.25 -7.58
C ALA A 410 6.79 42.71 -7.59
N GLU A 411 6.58 42.07 -8.74
CA GLU A 411 6.81 40.63 -8.92
C GLU A 411 8.30 40.26 -8.78
N ALA A 412 9.21 41.08 -9.32
CA ALA A 412 10.66 40.89 -9.14
C ALA A 412 11.08 41.02 -7.66
N LYS A 413 10.46 41.95 -6.92
CA LYS A 413 10.67 42.10 -5.47
C LYS A 413 10.24 40.84 -4.71
N ILE A 414 9.11 40.24 -5.06
CA ILE A 414 8.67 38.95 -4.47
C ILE A 414 9.73 37.87 -4.72
N GLY A 415 10.18 37.71 -5.97
CA GLY A 415 11.22 36.74 -6.33
C GLY A 415 12.53 36.94 -5.56
N ALA A 416 13.01 38.19 -5.46
CA ALA A 416 14.21 38.53 -4.70
C ALA A 416 14.07 38.25 -3.20
N SER A 417 12.89 38.53 -2.63
CA SER A 417 12.59 38.22 -1.23
C SER A 417 12.65 36.71 -0.94
N ILE A 418 12.11 35.87 -1.82
CA ILE A 418 12.19 34.39 -1.69
C ILE A 418 13.65 33.94 -1.62
N VAL A 419 14.49 34.39 -2.55
CA VAL A 419 15.92 34.04 -2.57
C VAL A 419 16.62 34.53 -1.30
N SER A 420 16.30 35.73 -0.84
CA SER A 420 16.92 36.27 0.38
C SER A 420 16.54 35.50 1.64
N ASP A 421 15.27 35.11 1.79
CA ASP A 421 14.82 34.35 2.96
C ASP A 421 15.43 32.93 2.93
N ILE A 422 15.44 32.27 1.77
CA ILE A 422 16.09 30.95 1.60
C ILE A 422 17.58 31.02 1.95
N ASN A 423 18.32 32.02 1.45
CA ASN A 423 19.75 32.18 1.76
C ASN A 423 20.00 32.36 3.25
N SER A 424 19.11 33.09 3.95
CA SER A 424 19.16 33.24 5.40
C SER A 424 19.01 31.90 6.11
N LEU A 425 18.01 31.10 5.73
CA LEU A 425 17.78 29.77 6.31
C LEU A 425 18.94 28.80 6.02
N VAL A 426 19.47 28.83 4.80
CA VAL A 426 20.66 28.05 4.38
C VAL A 426 21.83 28.34 5.32
N SER A 427 22.15 29.62 5.56
CA SER A 427 23.24 30.03 6.45
C SER A 427 23.06 29.56 7.90
N GLN A 428 21.81 29.40 8.35
CA GLN A 428 21.46 29.02 9.72
C GLN A 428 21.32 27.50 9.90
N SER A 429 21.07 26.76 8.82
CA SER A 429 20.75 25.33 8.85
C SER A 429 21.91 24.44 9.33
N GLY A 430 23.14 24.94 9.33
CA GLY A 430 24.32 24.16 9.69
C GLY A 430 24.85 23.25 8.58
N ALA A 431 24.17 23.17 7.44
CA ALA A 431 24.67 22.48 6.25
C ALA A 431 25.40 23.48 5.33
N GLY A 432 26.50 23.02 4.70
CA GLY A 432 27.20 23.81 3.69
C GLY A 432 26.39 23.98 2.41
N TYR A 433 26.57 25.10 1.70
CA TYR A 433 25.81 25.43 0.47
C TYR A 433 25.81 24.30 -0.57
N VAL A 434 26.96 23.66 -0.79
CA VAL A 434 27.10 22.53 -1.72
C VAL A 434 26.23 21.33 -1.32
N LYS A 435 26.18 21.01 -0.02
CA LYS A 435 25.37 19.89 0.50
C LYS A 435 23.88 20.19 0.41
N LEU A 436 23.49 21.44 0.68
CA LEU A 436 22.11 21.90 0.52
C LEU A 436 21.68 21.92 -0.94
N ALA A 437 22.52 22.37 -1.86
CA ALA A 437 22.26 22.30 -3.30
C ALA A 437 22.07 20.85 -3.77
N LYS A 438 22.88 19.91 -3.24
CA LYS A 438 22.70 18.48 -3.49
C LYS A 438 21.38 17.96 -2.92
N LEU A 439 21.00 18.34 -1.70
CA LEU A 439 19.72 17.98 -1.08
C LEU A 439 18.54 18.50 -1.91
N VAL A 440 18.57 19.78 -2.30
CA VAL A 440 17.54 20.41 -3.14
C VAL A 440 17.41 19.70 -4.47
N SER A 441 18.52 19.45 -5.17
CA SER A 441 18.49 18.78 -6.48
C SER A 441 18.09 17.30 -6.41
N SER A 442 18.40 16.60 -5.32
CA SER A 442 18.12 15.16 -5.19
C SER A 442 16.71 14.89 -4.66
N VAL A 443 16.20 15.72 -3.76
CA VAL A 443 14.95 15.46 -3.02
C VAL A 443 13.82 16.36 -3.52
N PHE A 444 14.07 17.67 -3.59
CA PHE A 444 13.01 18.65 -3.83
C PHE A 444 12.76 18.91 -5.32
N ALA A 445 13.81 19.08 -6.12
CA ALA A 445 13.69 19.36 -7.55
C ALA A 445 12.92 18.27 -8.34
N PRO A 446 13.09 16.96 -8.06
CA PRO A 446 12.29 15.95 -8.73
C PRO A 446 10.80 16.03 -8.40
N MET A 447 10.41 16.37 -7.16
CA MET A 447 9.00 16.61 -6.84
C MET A 447 8.42 17.68 -7.75
N TYR A 448 9.09 18.83 -7.82
CA TYR A 448 8.62 19.94 -8.62
C TYR A 448 8.59 19.57 -10.10
N LYS A 449 9.63 18.91 -10.62
CA LYS A 449 9.67 18.49 -12.03
C LYS A 449 8.42 17.73 -12.46
N TYR A 450 7.95 16.78 -11.66
CA TYR A 450 6.86 15.86 -12.02
C TYR A 450 5.48 16.25 -11.47
N MET A 451 5.39 17.21 -10.54
CA MET A 451 4.11 17.72 -10.04
C MET A 451 3.67 18.96 -10.84
N GLY A 452 2.41 19.03 -11.24
CA GLY A 452 1.83 20.20 -11.92
C GLY A 452 1.72 21.40 -10.98
N THR A 453 0.98 21.24 -9.88
CA THR A 453 0.97 22.17 -8.74
C THR A 453 0.96 21.37 -7.43
N TYR A 454 1.38 21.98 -6.31
CA TYR A 454 1.24 21.33 -5.01
C TYR A 454 -0.22 21.34 -4.53
N ALA A 455 -1.00 22.33 -5.00
CA ALA A 455 -2.45 22.36 -4.83
C ALA A 455 -3.11 21.06 -5.31
N ASP A 456 -2.73 20.52 -6.48
CA ASP A 456 -3.29 19.24 -6.99
C ASP A 456 -3.13 18.06 -6.01
N PHE A 457 -2.04 18.04 -5.25
CA PHE A 457 -1.78 17.01 -4.23
C PHE A 457 -2.58 17.27 -2.95
N MET A 458 -2.70 18.53 -2.54
CA MET A 458 -3.41 18.92 -1.33
C MET A 458 -4.93 19.00 -1.50
N THR A 459 -5.47 19.30 -2.68
CA THR A 459 -6.92 19.47 -2.88
C THR A 459 -7.71 18.20 -2.63
N GLY A 460 -7.14 17.01 -2.87
CA GLY A 460 -7.76 15.75 -2.44
C GLY A 460 -7.70 15.54 -0.92
N MET A 461 -6.61 15.96 -0.27
CA MET A 461 -6.37 15.71 1.16
C MET A 461 -6.94 16.80 2.09
N ASP A 462 -7.12 18.03 1.59
CA ASP A 462 -7.39 19.27 2.34
C ASP A 462 -8.68 20.00 1.90
N GLU A 463 -9.51 19.41 1.02
CA GLU A 463 -10.81 19.97 0.58
C GLU A 463 -11.75 20.33 1.75
N ALA A 464 -11.45 19.86 2.98
CA ALA A 464 -12.19 20.15 4.20
C ALA A 464 -11.33 20.67 5.38
N GLY A 465 -10.11 21.17 5.14
CA GLY A 465 -9.22 21.64 6.23
C GLY A 465 -8.76 20.53 7.18
N LYS A 466 -8.82 19.26 6.71
CA LYS A 466 -8.55 18.06 7.51
C LYS A 466 -7.05 17.84 7.75
N VAL A 467 -6.18 18.46 6.95
CA VAL A 467 -4.73 18.39 7.13
C VAL A 467 -4.28 19.65 7.86
N ASN A 468 -3.97 19.51 9.15
CA ASN A 468 -3.46 20.63 9.95
C ASN A 468 -2.01 20.96 9.54
N LEU A 469 -1.84 21.74 8.48
CA LEU A 469 -0.54 22.21 8.02
C LEU A 469 -0.02 23.37 8.91
N PRO A 470 1.26 23.34 9.32
CA PRO A 470 1.92 24.48 9.97
C PRO A 470 1.81 25.76 9.11
N ALA A 471 1.72 26.93 9.74
CA ALA A 471 1.54 28.20 9.04
C ALA A 471 2.64 28.47 8.01
N GLY A 472 3.92 28.22 8.35
CA GLY A 472 4.98 28.41 7.36
C GLY A 472 5.05 27.32 6.30
N ALA A 473 4.47 26.13 6.52
CA ALA A 473 4.26 25.17 5.42
C ALA A 473 3.30 25.77 4.38
N LYS A 474 2.19 26.40 4.80
CA LYS A 474 1.27 27.11 3.90
C LYS A 474 1.99 28.24 3.14
N THR A 475 2.89 28.97 3.80
CA THR A 475 3.74 29.98 3.16
C THR A 475 4.64 29.38 2.08
N VAL A 476 5.30 28.25 2.36
CA VAL A 476 6.11 27.53 1.35
C VAL A 476 5.25 27.13 0.15
N LEU A 477 4.04 26.62 0.38
CA LEU A 477 3.12 26.27 -0.71
C LEU A 477 2.75 27.49 -1.56
N SER A 478 2.44 28.61 -0.92
CA SER A 478 2.17 29.89 -1.61
C SER A 478 3.36 30.37 -2.46
N MET A 479 4.60 30.21 -1.97
CA MET A 479 5.79 30.51 -2.78
C MET A 479 5.88 29.61 -4.01
N ILE A 480 5.64 28.30 -3.84
CA ILE A 480 5.69 27.32 -4.94
C ILE A 480 4.62 27.62 -5.98
N ASP A 481 3.38 27.89 -5.55
CA ASP A 481 2.26 28.20 -6.45
C ASP A 481 2.54 29.50 -7.23
N TRP A 482 3.10 30.51 -6.56
CA TRP A 482 3.53 31.75 -7.22
C TRP A 482 4.62 31.48 -8.27
N LEU A 483 5.63 30.66 -7.93
CA LEU A 483 6.69 30.28 -8.87
C LEU A 483 6.14 29.48 -10.08
N ALA A 484 5.17 28.60 -9.85
CA ALA A 484 4.51 27.83 -10.90
C ALA A 484 3.70 28.73 -11.84
N GLU A 485 2.89 29.66 -11.31
CA GLU A 485 2.15 30.67 -12.10
C GLU A 485 3.10 31.50 -12.97
N LYS A 486 4.27 31.85 -12.43
CA LYS A 486 5.25 32.69 -13.13
C LYS A 486 6.15 31.94 -14.09
N ARG A 487 6.09 30.62 -14.18
CA ARG A 487 6.98 29.82 -15.03
C ARG A 487 7.13 30.32 -16.46
N GLU A 488 6.02 30.54 -17.17
CA GLU A 488 6.06 31.00 -18.56
C GLU A 488 6.60 32.43 -18.69
N SER A 489 6.45 33.24 -17.65
CA SER A 489 7.06 34.57 -17.58
C SER A 489 8.55 34.49 -17.28
N VAL A 490 8.95 33.58 -16.37
CA VAL A 490 10.34 33.32 -16.00
C VAL A 490 11.13 32.80 -17.20
N LYS A 491 10.56 31.98 -18.10
CA LYS A 491 11.21 31.55 -19.35
C LYS A 491 11.76 32.70 -20.19
N ARG A 492 11.13 33.88 -20.12
CA ARG A 492 11.50 35.07 -20.90
C ARG A 492 12.59 35.91 -20.24
N TRP A 493 13.09 35.52 -19.07
CA TRP A 493 14.15 36.25 -18.36
C TRP A 493 15.55 35.94 -18.97
N PRO A 494 16.57 36.80 -18.78
CA PRO A 494 17.91 36.62 -19.36
C PRO A 494 18.67 35.35 -18.95
N VAL A 495 18.16 34.59 -17.96
CA VAL A 495 18.61 33.24 -17.53
C VAL A 495 17.42 32.28 -17.32
N GLY A 496 16.29 32.63 -17.92
CA GLY A 496 14.95 32.16 -17.60
C GLY A 496 14.63 30.75 -18.02
N SER A 497 15.20 30.27 -19.11
CA SER A 497 14.97 28.93 -19.66
C SER A 497 15.48 27.83 -18.73
N SER A 498 16.71 27.97 -18.21
CA SER A 498 17.29 27.05 -17.22
C SER A 498 16.52 27.09 -15.90
N LEU A 499 16.10 28.28 -15.45
CA LEU A 499 15.32 28.44 -14.23
C LEU A 499 13.92 27.82 -14.37
N ALA A 500 13.25 28.04 -15.51
CA ALA A 500 11.93 27.49 -15.79
C ALA A 500 11.94 25.95 -15.93
N ASN A 501 13.06 25.36 -16.33
CA ASN A 501 13.25 23.92 -16.34
C ASN A 501 13.32 23.28 -14.95
N LEU A 502 13.58 24.09 -13.91
CA LEU A 502 13.56 23.69 -12.50
C LEU A 502 12.23 24.00 -11.82
N LEU A 503 11.30 24.69 -12.50
CA LEU A 503 9.97 25.03 -11.99
C LEU A 503 8.95 23.92 -12.21
N PRO A 504 7.86 23.86 -11.41
CA PRO A 504 6.91 22.76 -11.43
C PRO A 504 6.27 22.44 -12.79
N GLY A 505 6.04 21.16 -13.09
CA GLY A 505 5.19 20.70 -14.21
C GLY A 505 5.87 20.55 -15.58
N ASN A 506 7.15 20.12 -15.64
CA ASN A 506 7.90 19.91 -16.92
C ASN A 506 8.20 18.43 -17.19
N GLY A 507 7.78 17.54 -16.29
CA GLY A 507 8.13 16.13 -16.27
C GLY A 507 7.12 15.21 -16.93
N ASP A 508 6.26 15.73 -17.81
CA ASP A 508 5.22 14.95 -18.48
C ASP A 508 5.81 13.73 -19.21
N GLY A 509 5.05 12.62 -19.21
CA GLY A 509 5.36 11.44 -20.02
C GLY A 509 6.14 10.32 -19.35
N LYS A 510 6.49 10.40 -18.06
CA LYS A 510 7.13 9.29 -17.33
C LYS A 510 6.15 8.43 -16.56
N VAL A 511 6.49 7.15 -16.44
CA VAL A 511 5.81 6.17 -15.59
C VAL A 511 6.84 5.54 -14.63
N GLN A 512 6.38 5.05 -13.49
CA GLN A 512 7.23 4.33 -12.55
C GLN A 512 7.15 2.82 -12.86
N GLU A 513 8.17 2.29 -13.52
CA GLU A 513 8.26 0.86 -13.88
C GLU A 513 8.42 -0.05 -12.65
N ASN A 514 9.07 0.46 -11.62
CA ASN A 514 9.35 -0.26 -10.38
C ASN A 514 8.21 -0.16 -9.35
N PHE A 515 6.98 0.00 -9.81
CA PHE A 515 5.77 0.09 -9.00
C PHE A 515 4.60 -0.41 -9.83
N THR A 516 3.56 -0.99 -9.21
CA THR A 516 2.36 -1.47 -9.88
C THR A 516 1.15 -1.14 -9.02
N SER A 517 0.30 -0.20 -9.40
CA SER A 517 -0.93 0.10 -8.64
C SER A 517 -2.04 -0.93 -8.91
N PRO A 518 -3.06 -1.06 -8.04
CA PRO A 518 -4.27 -1.84 -8.35
C PRO A 518 -4.97 -1.32 -9.60
N THR A 519 -4.97 0.00 -9.82
CA THR A 519 -5.52 0.63 -11.04
C THR A 519 -4.74 0.21 -12.29
N ASP A 520 -3.44 -0.04 -12.20
CA ASP A 520 -2.66 -0.54 -13.34
C ASP A 520 -3.10 -1.95 -13.77
N LEU A 521 -3.68 -2.73 -12.85
CA LEU A 521 -4.18 -4.08 -13.11
C LEU A 521 -5.58 -4.09 -13.73
N ALA A 522 -6.34 -3.00 -13.61
CA ALA A 522 -7.72 -2.90 -14.11
C ALA A 522 -7.84 -2.83 -15.66
N GLY A 523 -6.72 -2.91 -16.38
CA GLY A 523 -6.66 -2.83 -17.84
C GLY A 523 -5.79 -3.91 -18.48
N THR A 524 -5.48 -4.98 -17.75
CA THR A 524 -4.54 -6.01 -18.20
C THR A 524 -5.23 -7.25 -18.78
N SER A 525 -6.54 -7.42 -18.58
CA SER A 525 -7.33 -8.51 -19.17
C SER A 525 -8.39 -8.00 -20.16
N SER A 526 -8.70 -8.86 -21.13
CA SER A 526 -9.86 -8.73 -22.01
C SER A 526 -11.18 -9.12 -21.33
N PHE A 527 -11.14 -9.82 -20.19
CA PHE A 527 -12.31 -10.21 -19.42
C PHE A 527 -12.36 -9.49 -18.09
N HIS A 528 -13.52 -8.89 -17.81
CA HIS A 528 -13.78 -8.30 -16.51
C HIS A 528 -15.25 -8.40 -16.09
N VAL A 529 -15.48 -8.41 -14.78
CA VAL A 529 -16.81 -8.28 -14.17
C VAL A 529 -16.76 -7.16 -13.15
N GLU A 530 -17.72 -6.24 -13.24
CA GLU A 530 -17.87 -5.14 -12.29
C GLU A 530 -18.95 -5.47 -11.25
N TYR A 531 -18.68 -5.08 -10.01
CA TYR A 531 -19.69 -4.90 -8.98
C TYR A 531 -19.76 -3.40 -8.65
N PRO A 532 -20.89 -2.75 -8.97
CA PRO A 532 -21.02 -1.28 -8.96
C PRO A 532 -20.91 -0.69 -7.57
#